data_AF-A0A091RVU3-F1
#
_entry.id   AF-A0A091RVU3-F1
#
_cell.length_a   1.000
_cell.length_b   1.000
_cell.length_c   1.000
_cell.angle_alpha   90.00
_cell.angle_beta   90.00
_cell.angle_gamma   90.00
#
_symmetry.space_group_name_H-M   'P 1'
#
loop_
_entity.id
_entity.type
_entity.pdbx_description
1 polymer ?
#
loop_
_entity_poly.entity_id
_entity_poly.type
_entity_poly.pdbx_seq_one_letter_code
_entity_poly.pdbx_strand_id
1 'polypeptide(L)' 'MESQYLKRCLGSCLRKGLAEVAERRPADPVEYLAHWIYNYRRVLDEEKKVDPSWSKK' A
#
# COMPACT_ATOMS: atom_id res chain seq x y z
N MET A 1 -15.59 7.93 -14.53
CA MET A 1 -16.08 8.07 -13.14
C MET A 1 -15.53 7.00 -12.21
N GLU A 2 -15.39 5.73 -12.61
CA GLU A 2 -14.93 4.68 -11.68
C GLU A 2 -13.40 4.57 -11.52
N SER A 3 -12.64 4.77 -12.61
CA SER A 3 -11.18 4.70 -12.58
C SER A 3 -10.53 5.73 -11.66
N GLN A 4 -11.10 6.93 -11.56
CA GLN A 4 -10.63 7.97 -10.65
C GLN A 4 -10.92 7.62 -9.18
N TYR A 5 -12.07 7.02 -8.91
CA TYR A 5 -12.41 6.53 -7.57
C TYR A 5 -11.45 5.42 -7.14
N LEU A 6 -11.22 4.43 -8.01
CA LEU A 6 -10.27 3.35 -7.77
C LEU A 6 -8.85 3.89 -7.52
N LYS A 7 -8.42 4.87 -8.32
CA LYS A 7 -7.11 5.51 -8.18
C LYS A 7 -6.99 6.30 -6.87
N ARG A 8 -8.06 6.96 -6.41
CA ARG A 8 -8.08 7.67 -5.12
C ARG A 8 -8.02 6.72 -3.93
N CYS A 9 -8.83 5.66 -3.94
CA CYS A 9 -8.96 4.76 -2.80
C CYS A 9 -7.82 3.74 -2.72
N LEU A 10 -7.42 3.19 -3.87
CA LEU A 10 -6.49 2.06 -3.95
C LEU A 10 -5.18 2.41 -4.64
N GLY A 11 -5.06 3.57 -5.30
CA GLY A 11 -3.87 3.89 -6.10
C GLY A 11 -2.57 3.94 -5.30
N SER A 12 -2.58 4.49 -4.09
CA SER A 12 -1.38 4.53 -3.23
C SER A 12 -1.06 3.15 -2.63
N CYS A 13 -2.10 2.40 -2.24
CA CYS A 13 -1.98 1.05 -1.71
C CYS A 13 -1.39 0.10 -2.74
N LEU A 14 -2.01 0.01 -3.92
CA LEU A 14 -1.59 -0.86 -5.00
C LEU A 14 -0.20 -0.51 -5.51
N ARG A 15 0.15 0.78 -5.62
CA ARG A 15 1.50 1.18 -6.05
C ARG A 15 2.59 0.63 -5.13
N LYS A 16 2.39 0.74 -3.82
CA LYS A 16 3.35 0.26 -2.82
C LYS A 16 3.39 -1.27 -2.76
N GLY A 17 2.23 -1.93 -2.78
CA GLY A 17 2.16 -3.39 -2.78
C GLY A 17 2.78 -3.99 -4.04
N LEU A 18 2.56 -3.38 -5.20
CA LEU A 18 3.18 -3.80 -6.46
C LEU A 18 4.71 -3.56 -6.47
N ALA A 19 5.19 -2.50 -5.81
CA ALA A 19 6.62 -2.27 -5.65
C ALA A 19 7.28 -3.41 -4.83
N GLU A 20 6.71 -3.76 -3.67
CA GLU A 20 7.20 -4.87 -2.84
C GLU A 20 7.17 -6.22 -3.57
N VAL A 21 6.11 -6.48 -4.34
CA VAL A 21 6.03 -7.69 -5.19
C VAL A 21 7.13 -7.70 -6.24
N ALA A 22 7.39 -6.55 -6.90
CA ALA A 22 8.42 -6.44 -7.92
C ALA A 22 9.84 -6.60 -7.37
N GLU A 23 10.09 -6.13 -6.15
CA GLU A 23 11.37 -6.25 -5.45
C GLU A 23 11.60 -7.68 -4.94
N ARG A 24 10.61 -8.29 -4.28
CA ARG A 24 10.76 -9.62 -3.67
C ARG A 24 10.58 -10.78 -4.63
N ARG A 25 9.85 -10.57 -5.74
CA ARG A 25 9.49 -11.59 -6.73
C ARG A 25 9.05 -12.92 -6.09
N PRO A 26 7.99 -12.88 -5.26
CA PRO A 26 7.47 -14.08 -4.62
C PRO A 26 7.02 -15.11 -5.66
N ALA A 27 7.02 -16.38 -5.27
CA ALA A 27 6.57 -17.49 -6.11
C ALA A 27 5.08 -17.34 -6.51
N ASP A 28 4.25 -16.81 -5.60
CA ASP A 28 2.87 -16.40 -5.89
C ASP A 28 2.69 -14.88 -5.63
N PRO A 29 2.74 -14.05 -6.68
CA PRO A 29 2.61 -12.60 -6.55
C PRO A 29 1.19 -12.16 -6.19
N VAL A 30 0.16 -12.93 -6.51
CA VAL A 30 -1.23 -12.56 -6.22
C VAL A 30 -1.54 -12.80 -4.75
N GLU A 31 -1.17 -13.97 -4.23
CA GLU A 31 -1.34 -14.31 -2.82
C GLU A 31 -0.53 -13.36 -1.93
N TYR A 32 0.73 -13.10 -2.27
CA TYR A 32 1.56 -12.14 -1.54
C TYR A 32 0.94 -10.74 -1.51
N LEU A 33 0.46 -10.25 -2.66
CA LEU A 33 -0.18 -8.93 -2.73
C LEU A 33 -1.46 -8.88 -1.89
N ALA A 34 -2.27 -9.95 -1.87
CA ALA A 34 -3.47 -10.04 -1.04
C ALA A 34 -3.13 -9.91 0.46
N HIS A 35 -2.12 -10.66 0.92
CA HIS A 35 -1.63 -10.56 2.31
C HIS A 35 -1.05 -9.17 2.62
N TRP A 36 -0.36 -8.57 1.67
CA TRP A 36 0.21 -7.24 1.82
C TRP A 36 -0.89 -6.17 1.97
N ILE A 37 -1.90 -6.21 1.10
CA ILE A 37 -3.05 -5.29 1.15
C ILE A 37 -3.86 -5.49 2.44
N TYR A 38 -4.05 -6.72 2.89
CA TYR A 38 -4.72 -7.02 4.16
C TYR A 38 -4.02 -6.36 5.36
N ASN A 39 -2.69 -6.31 5.33
CA ASN A 39 -1.86 -5.69 6.36
C ASN A 39 -1.56 -4.19 6.11
N TYR A 40 -2.05 -3.61 5.01
CA TYR A 40 -1.70 -2.25 4.59
C TYR A 40 -2.06 -1.16 5.61
N ARG A 41 -3.14 -1.35 6.38
CA ARG A 41 -3.50 -0.40 7.46
C ARG A 41 -2.39 -0.28 8.50
N ARG A 42 -1.73 -1.40 8.85
CA ARG A 42 -0.61 -1.41 9.78
C ARG A 42 0.61 -0.71 9.17
N VAL A 43 0.88 -0.95 7.89
CA VAL A 43 1.96 -0.28 7.15
C VAL A 43 1.76 1.24 7.14
N LEU A 44 0.52 1.71 6.92
CA LEU A 44 0.19 3.14 6.98
C LEU A 44 0.39 3.76 8.36
N ASP A 45 0.03 3.04 9.43
CA ASP A 45 0.21 3.53 10.79
C ASP A 45 1.70 3.57 11.19
N GLU A 46 2.51 2.64 10.71
CA GLU A 46 3.97 2.68 10.87
C GLU A 46 4.59 3.84 10.06
N GLU A 47 4.18 4.07 8.81
CA GLU A 47 4.66 5.22 8.03
C GLU A 47 4.30 6.56 8.68
N LYS A 48 3.10 6.67 9.30
CA LYS A 48 2.70 7.87 10.05
C LYS A 48 3.52 8.10 11.32
N LYS A 49 4.09 7.06 11.92
CA LYS A 49 5.00 7.20 13.07
C LYS A 49 6.40 7.62 12.62
N VAL A 50 6.82 7.20 11.43
CA VAL A 50 8.13 7.50 10.87
C VAL A 50 8.21 8.93 10.30
N ASP A 51 7.08 9.53 9.90
CA ASP A 51 7.00 10.92 9.44
C ASP A 51 6.30 11.83 10.49
N PRO A 52 7.05 12.59 11.31
CA PRO A 52 6.46 13.49 12.32
C PRO A 52 5.79 14.73 11.74
N SER A 53 5.80 14.92 10.41
CA SER A 53 5.32 16.15 9.77
C SER A 53 3.78 16.22 9.70
N TRP A 54 3.09 15.07 9.82
CA TRP A 54 1.63 15.00 9.76
C TRP A 54 0.91 15.55 11.00
N SER A 55 1.60 15.72 12.14
CA SER A 55 0.99 16.25 13.39
C SER A 55 0.81 17.78 13.41
N LYS A 56 1.07 18.49 12.30
CA LYS A 56 0.96 19.96 12.20
C LYS A 56 -0.04 20.44 11.13
N LYS A 57 -1.17 19.77 10.95
CA LYS A 57 -2.33 20.33 10.22
C LYS A 57 -3.59 20.29 11.05
#